data_AF-A0A2P4PBI6-F1
#
_entry.id   AF-A0A2P4PBI6-F1
#
_cell.length_a   1.000
_cell.length_b   1.000
_cell.length_c   1.000
_cell.angle_alpha   90.00
_cell.angle_beta   90.00
_cell.angle_gamma   90.00
#
_symmetry.space_group_name_H-M   'P 1'
#
loop_
_entity.id
_entity.type
_entity.pdbx_description
1 polymer ?
#
loop_
_entity_poly.entity_id
_entity_poly.type
_entity_poly.pdbx_seq_one_letter_code
_entity_poly.pdbx_strand_id
1 'polypeptide(L)'
;MPPDMPPEVNELLDWFEIYYVHRKVIRRLRNGNVVHSEPLFPPSLWLVTENIEYTFPRTQNSVEAWHRRWETLVGRAHVGLFKIIKELQSEQHQIEIKV
;
A
#
# COMPACT_ATOMS: atom_id res chain seq x y z
N MET A 1 14.71 14.81 -14.86
CA MET A 1 13.49 15.60 -15.10
C MET A 1 13.15 15.51 -16.58
N PRO A 2 11.88 15.28 -16.97
CA PRO A 2 11.49 15.26 -18.38
C PRO A 2 11.77 16.62 -19.04
N PRO A 3 12.25 16.65 -20.30
CA PRO A 3 12.77 17.87 -20.92
C PRO A 3 11.73 18.95 -21.24
N ASP A 4 10.42 18.63 -21.24
CA ASP A 4 9.37 19.50 -21.80
C ASP A 4 8.31 19.98 -20.79
N MET A 5 8.63 20.05 -19.49
CA MET A 5 7.62 20.53 -18.52
C MET A 5 7.49 22.07 -18.53
N PRO A 6 6.25 22.60 -18.51
CA PRO A 6 6.03 24.03 -18.41
C PRO A 6 6.64 24.60 -17.12
N PRO A 7 7.26 25.79 -17.15
CA PRO A 7 7.88 26.40 -15.96
C PRO A 7 6.92 26.55 -14.77
N GLU A 8 5.63 26.69 -15.05
CA GLU A 8 4.55 26.83 -14.06
C GLU A 8 4.38 25.58 -13.18
N VAL A 9 4.86 24.42 -13.64
CA VAL A 9 4.74 23.15 -12.92
C VAL A 9 5.93 22.94 -11.96
N ASN A 10 7.01 23.70 -12.12
CA ASN A 10 8.22 23.54 -11.30
C ASN A 10 7.93 23.70 -9.80
N GLU A 11 7.12 24.68 -9.41
CA GLU A 11 6.78 24.90 -8.00
C GLU A 11 6.02 23.70 -7.41
N LEU A 12 5.12 23.11 -8.19
CA LEU A 12 4.37 21.91 -7.78
C LEU A 12 5.30 20.69 -7.65
N LEU A 13 6.26 20.54 -8.57
CA LEU A 13 7.22 19.44 -8.54
C LEU A 13 8.18 19.58 -7.37
N ASP A 14 8.69 20.79 -7.12
CA ASP A 14 9.56 21.07 -5.98
C ASP A 14 8.83 20.73 -4.66
N TRP A 15 7.56 21.11 -4.55
CA TRP A 15 6.72 20.72 -3.43
C TRP A 15 6.57 19.20 -3.34
N PHE A 16 6.16 18.53 -4.41
CA PHE A 16 5.94 17.09 -4.40
C PHE A 16 7.23 16.33 -4.07
N GLU A 17 8.35 16.79 -4.63
CA GLU A 17 9.67 16.26 -4.40
C GLU A 17 10.07 16.38 -2.92
N ILE A 18 9.80 17.50 -2.25
CA ILE A 18 10.14 17.69 -0.82
C ILE A 18 9.27 16.85 0.12
N TYR A 19 7.99 16.67 -0.20
CA TYR A 19 7.02 16.07 0.73
C TYR A 19 6.77 14.57 0.49
N TYR A 20 6.96 14.07 -0.73
CA TYR A 20 6.57 12.71 -1.13
C TYR A 20 7.71 11.86 -1.67
N VAL A 21 8.72 12.43 -2.34
CA VAL A 21 9.76 11.65 -3.05
C VAL A 21 11.12 11.75 -2.36
N HIS A 22 11.70 12.94 -2.38
CA HIS A 22 12.98 13.23 -1.75
C HIS A 22 12.79 13.75 -0.34
N ARG A 23 13.85 13.55 0.41
CA ARG A 23 14.02 13.98 1.79
C ARG A 23 14.45 15.45 1.82
N LYS A 24 13.85 16.32 2.63
CA LYS A 24 14.28 17.74 2.71
C LYS A 24 15.77 17.83 3.07
N VAL A 25 16.54 18.65 2.37
CA VAL A 25 17.98 18.82 2.66
C VAL A 25 18.15 19.48 4.03
N ILE A 26 18.70 18.74 4.99
CA ILE A 26 18.99 19.24 6.35
C ILE A 26 20.34 19.94 6.38
N ARG A 27 21.37 19.32 5.79
CA ARG A 27 22.74 19.84 5.83
C ARG A 27 23.55 19.35 4.63
N ARG A 28 24.40 20.22 4.11
CA ARG A 28 25.47 19.84 3.17
C ARG A 28 26.76 19.70 3.94
N LEU A 29 27.36 18.52 3.91
CA LEU A 29 28.64 18.24 4.53
C LEU A 29 29.78 18.81 3.67
N ARG A 30 30.92 19.12 4.28
CA ARG A 30 32.09 19.71 3.59
C ARG A 30 32.67 18.83 2.47
N ASN A 31 32.35 17.53 2.48
CA ASN A 31 32.74 16.56 1.45
C ASN A 31 31.75 16.49 0.27
N GLY A 32 30.77 17.38 0.20
CA GLY A 32 29.76 17.39 -0.86
C GLY A 32 28.55 16.49 -0.60
N ASN A 33 28.58 15.64 0.43
CA ASN A 33 27.44 14.79 0.78
C ASN A 33 26.30 15.62 1.35
N VAL A 34 25.08 15.32 0.91
CA VAL A 34 23.86 15.98 1.36
C VAL A 34 23.11 15.06 2.31
N VAL A 35 22.78 15.55 3.50
CA VAL A 35 21.94 14.82 4.47
C VAL A 35 20.53 15.36 4.40
N HIS A 36 19.60 14.45 4.55
CA HIS A 36 18.26 14.49 4.00
C HIS A 36 17.29 14.02 5.12
N SER A 37 16.24 14.78 5.45
CA SER A 37 15.21 14.40 6.45
C SER A 37 14.16 13.48 5.86
N GLU A 38 13.62 12.52 6.62
CA GLU A 38 12.46 11.74 6.14
C GLU A 38 11.36 12.63 5.54
N PRO A 39 10.79 12.27 4.36
CA PRO A 39 9.62 12.98 3.83
C PRO A 39 8.43 12.74 4.76
N LEU A 40 7.45 13.65 4.74
CA LEU A 40 6.25 13.51 5.55
C LEU A 40 5.43 12.28 5.12
N PHE A 41 5.45 11.97 3.82
CA PHE A 41 4.75 10.84 3.22
C PHE A 41 5.70 10.03 2.34
N PRO A 42 6.51 9.12 2.91
CA PRO A 42 7.49 8.35 2.14
C PRO A 42 6.83 7.48 1.05
N PRO A 43 7.56 7.17 -0.04
CA PRO A 43 7.05 6.31 -1.11
C PRO A 43 6.50 4.98 -0.61
N SER A 44 7.05 4.40 0.45
CA SER A 44 6.53 3.17 1.05
C SER A 44 5.05 3.25 1.51
N LEU A 45 4.49 4.45 1.70
CA LEU A 45 3.08 4.63 2.06
C LEU A 45 2.14 4.68 0.85
N TRP A 46 2.62 5.15 -0.30
CA TRP A 46 1.76 5.49 -1.44
C TRP A 46 2.17 4.83 -2.75
N LEU A 47 3.37 4.27 -2.82
CA LEU A 47 3.89 3.60 -4.00
C LEU A 47 3.23 2.22 -4.12
N VAL A 48 2.61 1.99 -5.25
CA VAL A 48 1.80 0.80 -5.54
C VAL A 48 2.51 -0.12 -6.55
N THR A 49 3.79 0.12 -6.82
CA THR A 49 4.58 -0.59 -7.84
C THR A 49 4.69 -2.07 -7.53
N GLU A 50 4.91 -2.42 -6.27
CA GLU A 50 4.95 -3.81 -5.81
C GLU A 50 3.61 -4.52 -6.10
N ASN A 51 2.48 -3.84 -5.87
CA ASN A 51 1.18 -4.43 -6.18
C ASN A 51 0.99 -4.68 -7.68
N ILE A 52 1.57 -3.84 -8.54
CA ILE A 52 1.52 -4.05 -9.99
C ILE A 52 2.43 -5.22 -10.37
N GLU A 53 3.64 -5.27 -9.84
CA GLU A 53 4.64 -6.30 -10.10
C GLU A 53 4.17 -7.69 -9.64
N TYR A 54 3.61 -7.78 -8.44
CA TYR A 54 3.06 -9.00 -7.87
C TYR A 54 1.61 -9.28 -8.28
N THR A 55 1.02 -8.45 -9.16
CA THR A 55 -0.37 -8.59 -9.63
C THR A 55 -1.37 -8.67 -8.46
N PHE A 56 -1.11 -7.93 -7.38
CA PHE A 56 -2.04 -7.86 -6.26
C PHE A 56 -3.36 -7.19 -6.69
N PRO A 57 -4.51 -7.65 -6.15
CA PRO A 57 -5.80 -7.05 -6.46
C PRO A 57 -5.80 -5.55 -6.15
N ARG A 58 -6.19 -4.73 -7.13
CA ARG A 58 -6.26 -3.27 -6.98
C ARG A 58 -7.39 -2.80 -6.05
N THR A 59 -8.33 -3.70 -5.76
CA THR A 59 -9.54 -3.43 -4.98
C THR A 59 -9.62 -4.39 -3.81
N GLN A 60 -10.12 -3.91 -2.67
CA GLN A 60 -10.33 -4.72 -1.48
C GLN A 60 -11.57 -5.65 -1.58
N ASN A 61 -12.25 -5.72 -2.72
CA ASN A 61 -13.48 -6.50 -2.93
C ASN A 61 -13.40 -7.94 -2.39
N SER A 62 -12.29 -8.63 -2.61
CA SER A 62 -12.10 -10.01 -2.11
C SER A 62 -12.01 -10.06 -0.58
N VAL A 63 -11.29 -9.12 0.03
CA VAL A 63 -11.15 -9.02 1.49
C VAL A 63 -12.47 -8.57 2.13
N GLU A 64 -13.21 -7.64 1.51
CA GLU A 64 -14.54 -7.22 1.97
C GLU A 64 -15.56 -8.35 1.88
N ALA A 65 -15.55 -9.11 0.78
CA ALA A 65 -16.41 -10.28 0.61
C ALA A 65 -16.09 -11.35 1.67
N TRP A 66 -14.79 -11.59 1.93
CA TRP A 66 -14.33 -12.48 2.99
C TRP A 66 -14.82 -12.00 4.36
N HIS A 67 -14.62 -10.72 4.68
CA HIS A 67 -15.07 -10.13 5.96
C HIS A 67 -16.58 -10.25 6.15
N ARG A 68 -17.38 -9.94 5.12
CA ARG A 68 -18.85 -10.07 5.17
C ARG A 68 -19.32 -11.50 5.39
N ARG A 69 -18.66 -12.47 4.74
CA ARG A 69 -18.95 -13.89 4.95
C ARG A 69 -18.57 -14.31 6.38
N TRP A 70 -17.44 -13.81 6.89
CA TRP A 70 -17.00 -14.07 8.26
C TRP A 70 -17.96 -13.50 9.30
N GLU A 71 -18.40 -12.26 9.14
CA GLU A 71 -19.44 -11.66 10.00
C GLU A 71 -20.72 -12.49 9.99
N THR A 72 -21.12 -13.04 8.85
CA THR A 72 -22.29 -13.91 8.74
C THR A 72 -22.10 -15.26 9.43
N LEU A 73 -20.89 -15.81 9.40
CA LEU A 73 -20.55 -17.11 9.96
C LEU A 73 -20.30 -17.05 11.46
N VAL A 74 -19.56 -16.07 11.96
CA VAL A 74 -19.13 -15.90 13.36
C VAL A 74 -20.06 -14.97 14.15
N GLY A 75 -20.78 -14.07 13.49
CA GLY A 75 -21.77 -13.19 14.12
C GLY A 75 -23.04 -13.91 14.57
N ARG A 76 -23.19 -15.20 14.26
CA ARG A 76 -24.26 -16.05 14.83
C ARG A 76 -23.86 -16.50 16.23
N ALA A 77 -24.76 -16.36 17.20
CA ALA A 77 -24.52 -16.84 18.56
C ALA A 77 -24.17 -18.34 18.55
N HIS A 78 -23.02 -18.69 19.17
CA HIS A 78 -22.54 -20.06 19.41
C HIS A 78 -22.06 -20.86 18.19
N VAL A 79 -21.13 -20.30 17.41
CA VAL A 79 -20.44 -21.09 16.37
C VAL A 79 -19.33 -21.91 17.02
N GLY A 80 -19.44 -23.23 16.93
CA GLY A 80 -18.43 -24.14 17.49
C GLY A 80 -17.08 -24.03 16.78
N LEU A 81 -15.98 -24.19 17.53
CA LEU A 81 -14.60 -24.08 17.05
C LEU A 81 -14.31 -24.93 15.79
N PHE A 82 -14.83 -26.16 15.74
CA PHE A 82 -14.66 -27.03 14.58
C PHE A 82 -15.29 -26.48 13.30
N LYS A 83 -16.42 -25.76 13.44
CA LYS A 83 -17.07 -25.11 12.30
C LYS A 83 -16.25 -23.92 11.81
N ILE A 84 -15.69 -23.13 12.73
CA ILE A 84 -14.76 -22.03 12.43
C ILE A 84 -13.56 -22.56 11.63
N ILE A 85 -12.93 -23.64 12.08
CA ILE A 85 -11.76 -24.25 11.41
C ILE A 85 -12.13 -24.72 9.99
N LYS A 86 -13.27 -25.41 9.82
CA LYS A 86 -13.71 -25.88 8.50
C LYS A 86 -13.98 -24.75 7.52
N GLU A 87 -14.61 -23.67 7.97
CA GLU A 87 -14.87 -22.51 7.11
C GLU A 87 -13.56 -21.81 6.71
N LEU A 88 -12.58 -21.68 7.62
CA LEU A 88 -11.25 -21.17 7.29
C LEU A 88 -10.53 -22.04 6.24
N GLN A 89 -10.58 -23.36 6.39
CA GLN A 89 -10.02 -24.29 5.40
C GLN A 89 -10.72 -24.17 4.04
N SER A 90 -12.04 -24.00 4.03
CA SER A 90 -12.80 -23.82 2.80
C SER A 90 -12.46 -22.50 2.10
N GLU A 91 -12.27 -21.41 2.85
CA GLU A 91 -11.84 -20.12 2.31
C GLU A 91 -10.44 -20.20 1.70
N GLN A 92 -9.49 -20.80 2.42
CA GLN A 92 -8.13 -21.00 1.91
C GLN A 92 -8.13 -21.77 0.58
N HIS A 93 -8.89 -22.86 0.52
CA HIS A 93 -9.00 -23.67 -0.70
C HIS A 93 -9.62 -22.90 -1.88
N GLN A 94 -10.60 -22.04 -1.62
CA GLN A 94 -11.23 -21.22 -2.66
C GLN A 94 -10.28 -20.14 -3.21
N ILE A 95 -9.36 -19.63 -2.38
CA ILE A 95 -8.34 -18.67 -2.81
C ILE A 95 -7.29 -19.41 -3.65
N GLU A 96 -6.79 -20.55 -3.20
CA GLU A 96 -5.78 -21.35 -3.91
C GLU A 96 -6.24 -21.89 -5.27
N ILE A 97 -7.53 -22.18 -5.44
CA ILE A 97 -8.09 -22.59 -6.75
C ILE A 97 -8.19 -21.41 -7.74
N LYS A 98 -8.36 -20.19 -7.22
CA LYS A 98 -8.57 -18.98 -8.04
C LYS A 98 -7.28 -18.28 -8.44
N VAL A 99 -6.17 -18.61 -7.77
CA VAL A 99 -4.79 -18.18 -8.09
C VAL A 99 -4.22 -19.09 -9.17
#